data_AF-A0A075MTJ5-F1
#
_entry.id   AF-A0A075MTJ5-F1
#
_cell.length_a   1.000
_cell.length_b   1.000
_cell.length_c   1.000
_cell.angle_alpha   90.00
_cell.angle_beta   90.00
_cell.angle_gamma   90.00
#
_symmetry.space_group_name_H-M   'P 1'
#
loop_
_entity.id
_entity.type
_entity.pdbx_description
1 polymer ?
#
loop_
_entity_poly.entity_id
_entity_poly.type
_entity_poly.pdbx_seq_one_letter_code
_entity_poly.pdbx_strand_id
1 'polypeptide(L)'
;MQPDLKIADTIRSTLRASLGATIYEVIALHIQSRTGIDFSHPETVVGNVRVLEDSLHQTFKDSAAPLMEKAGNKLLAAFSLPNDYNNNNFQYSQTGDLSTLVEKILKRNDPIAILHNARDRDHFTMSYTRKDEFPTLLVTFLQRGVQNNCLNVLVISEDEKRLFESFLNSSEGHHYYGKSTTGFSDDDSIVIVTHDELYGDIDSFSSSSLSSQPVVDSLNRVKQRAIQKQMSGLNIVGTFAGRLFSKGRFEECLQIENLWHHTIQQFSMPITVMCPYEKPIDEPHRTPLAICHNGGLHQI
;
A
#
# COMPACT_ATOMS: atom_id res chain seq x y z
N MET A 1 9.67 2.22 4.80
CA MET A 1 10.05 1.44 5.99
C MET A 1 8.83 0.63 6.38
N GLN A 2 8.97 -0.70 6.52
CA GLN A 2 7.83 -1.58 6.85
C GLN A 2 7.13 -1.08 8.12
N PRO A 3 5.78 -1.15 8.22
CA PRO A 3 5.04 -0.68 9.38
C PRO A 3 5.60 -1.22 10.70
N ASP A 4 5.97 -2.50 10.73
CA ASP A 4 6.51 -3.18 11.90
C ASP A 4 7.82 -2.55 12.37
N LEU A 5 8.79 -2.38 11.47
CA LEU A 5 10.07 -1.74 11.77
C LEU A 5 9.88 -0.30 12.23
N LYS A 6 8.96 0.45 11.59
CA LYS A 6 8.65 1.82 11.98
C LYS A 6 8.00 1.89 13.36
N ILE A 7 7.11 0.95 13.70
CA ILE A 7 6.53 0.83 15.04
C ILE A 7 7.63 0.55 16.05
N ALA A 8 8.46 -0.47 15.80
CA ALA A 8 9.55 -0.87 16.67
C ALA A 8 10.50 0.29 16.94
N ASP A 9 11.02 0.93 15.89
CA ASP A 9 11.95 2.04 16.01
C ASP A 9 11.33 3.23 16.74
N THR A 10 10.05 3.52 16.50
CA THR A 10 9.34 4.61 17.20
C THR A 10 9.20 4.31 18.69
N ILE A 11 8.81 3.10 19.07
CA ILE A 11 8.70 2.68 20.48
C ILE A 11 10.09 2.75 21.14
N ARG A 12 11.08 2.08 20.53
CA ARG A 12 12.45 2.01 21.08
C ARG A 12 13.07 3.38 21.25
N SER A 13 13.07 4.20 20.20
CA SER A 13 13.67 5.55 20.25
C SER A 13 12.98 6.43 21.29
N THR A 14 11.64 6.34 21.41
CA THR A 14 10.88 7.12 22.40
C THR A 14 11.18 6.69 23.83
N LEU A 15 11.24 5.39 24.10
CA LEU A 15 11.58 4.87 25.42
C LEU A 15 13.04 5.17 25.79
N ARG A 16 13.99 4.97 24.87
CA ARG A 16 15.40 5.35 25.07
C ARG A 16 15.56 6.84 25.37
N ALA A 17 14.85 7.70 24.65
CA ALA A 17 14.90 9.14 24.88
C ALA A 17 14.27 9.55 26.22
N SER A 18 13.31 8.78 26.73
CA SER A 18 12.57 9.11 27.96
C SER A 18 13.22 8.55 29.22
N LEU A 19 13.78 7.34 29.13
CA LEU A 19 14.47 6.66 30.23
C LEU A 19 15.97 7.00 30.27
N GLY A 20 16.55 7.41 29.13
CA GLY A 20 17.99 7.39 28.90
C GLY A 20 18.44 6.04 28.37
N ALA A 21 19.45 6.05 27.48
CA ALA A 21 19.92 4.85 26.79
C ALA A 21 20.35 3.74 27.74
N THR A 22 21.17 4.06 28.76
CA THR A 22 21.66 3.07 29.73
C THR A 22 20.54 2.37 30.48
N ILE A 23 19.54 3.11 30.96
CA ILE A 23 18.41 2.54 31.71
C ILE A 23 17.58 1.64 30.79
N TYR A 24 17.34 2.08 29.55
CA TYR A 24 16.65 1.26 28.57
C TYR A 24 17.37 -0.07 28.29
N GLU A 25 18.70 -0.06 28.10
CA GLU A 25 19.44 -1.31 27.84
C GLU A 25 19.42 -2.26 29.03
N VAL A 26 19.54 -1.73 30.26
CA VAL A 26 19.45 -2.56 31.48
C VAL A 26 18.09 -3.25 31.56
N ILE A 27 17.01 -2.55 31.20
CA ILE A 27 15.68 -3.13 31.19
C ILE A 27 15.54 -4.17 30.07
N ALA A 28 16.02 -3.87 28.86
CA ALA A 28 15.98 -4.81 27.75
C ALA A 28 16.70 -6.13 28.11
N LEU A 29 17.89 -6.04 28.72
CA LEU A 29 18.64 -7.20 29.23
C LEU A 29 17.90 -7.92 30.36
N HIS A 30 17.28 -7.18 31.29
CA HIS A 30 16.49 -7.78 32.35
C HIS A 30 15.30 -8.56 31.80
N ILE A 31 14.58 -8.01 30.82
CA ILE A 31 13.48 -8.70 30.16
C ILE A 31 13.99 -9.94 29.44
N GLN A 32 15.07 -9.81 28.65
CA GLN A 32 15.68 -10.93 27.92
C GLN A 32 16.07 -12.08 28.84
N SER A 33 16.69 -11.80 29.99
CA SER A 33 17.05 -12.85 30.96
C SER A 33 15.86 -13.59 31.58
N ARG A 34 14.68 -12.95 31.64
CA ARG A 34 13.46 -13.54 32.22
C ARG A 34 12.58 -14.25 31.19
N THR A 35 12.50 -13.71 29.98
CA THR A 35 11.54 -14.17 28.95
C THR A 35 12.21 -14.80 27.74
N GLY A 36 13.53 -14.64 27.58
CA GLY A 36 14.27 -15.03 26.38
C GLY A 36 14.09 -14.06 25.20
N ILE A 37 13.33 -12.99 25.34
CA ILE A 37 13.03 -12.04 24.25
C ILE A 37 14.06 -10.91 24.23
N ASP A 38 14.75 -10.76 23.10
CA ASP A 38 15.79 -9.75 22.93
C ASP A 38 15.25 -8.46 22.30
N PHE A 39 14.95 -7.44 23.12
CA PHE A 39 14.46 -6.13 22.67
C PHE A 39 15.56 -5.19 22.12
N SER A 40 16.82 -5.65 21.99
CA SER A 40 17.87 -4.91 21.28
C SER A 40 17.66 -4.90 19.76
N HIS A 41 16.78 -5.77 19.28
CA HIS A 41 16.42 -6.00 17.88
C HIS A 41 15.02 -5.43 17.58
N PRO A 42 14.84 -4.52 16.60
CA PRO A 42 13.52 -3.96 16.27
C PRO A 42 12.45 -5.02 15.98
N GLU A 43 12.82 -6.09 15.30
CA GLU A 43 11.95 -7.20 14.88
C GLU A 43 11.24 -7.92 16.03
N THR A 44 11.81 -7.91 17.25
CA THR A 44 11.22 -8.56 18.41
C THR A 44 10.21 -7.67 19.14
N VAL A 45 10.24 -6.35 18.90
CA VAL A 45 9.44 -5.38 19.64
C VAL A 45 7.95 -5.55 19.33
N VAL A 46 7.60 -5.57 18.04
CA VAL A 46 6.20 -5.53 17.56
C VAL A 46 5.40 -6.74 18.05
N GLY A 47 5.98 -7.94 17.93
CA GLY A 47 5.33 -9.18 18.38
C GLY A 47 5.26 -9.32 19.91
N ASN A 48 6.00 -8.50 20.67
CA ASN A 48 6.14 -8.63 22.12
C ASN A 48 5.85 -7.33 22.88
N VAL A 49 5.11 -6.38 22.29
CA VAL A 49 4.79 -5.08 22.93
C VAL A 49 4.17 -5.27 24.30
N ARG A 50 3.24 -6.22 24.44
CA ARG A 50 2.59 -6.51 25.72
C ARG A 50 3.57 -6.96 26.81
N VAL A 51 4.58 -7.77 26.45
CA VAL A 51 5.63 -8.21 27.39
C VAL A 51 6.49 -7.01 27.82
N LEU A 52 6.78 -6.10 26.90
CA LEU A 52 7.50 -4.86 27.19
C LEU A 52 6.69 -3.96 28.14
N GLU A 53 5.39 -3.78 27.87
CA GLU A 53 4.48 -3.02 28.73
C GLU A 53 4.43 -3.58 30.15
N ASP A 54 4.16 -4.89 30.29
CA ASP A 54 4.08 -5.57 31.58
C ASP A 54 5.39 -5.44 32.36
N SER A 55 6.53 -5.53 31.67
CA SER A 55 7.86 -5.40 32.29
C SER A 55 8.14 -3.97 32.77
N LEU A 56 7.71 -2.97 32.02
CA LEU A 56 7.84 -1.56 32.42
C LEU A 56 6.92 -1.25 33.60
N HIS A 57 5.69 -1.75 33.61
CA HIS A 57 4.79 -1.65 34.76
C HIS A 57 5.35 -2.34 36.00
N GLN A 58 5.96 -3.52 35.87
CA GLN A 58 6.62 -4.19 36.99
C GLN A 58 7.82 -3.40 37.53
N THR A 59 8.61 -2.79 36.64
CA THR A 59 9.86 -2.10 37.01
C THR A 59 9.60 -0.70 37.58
N PHE A 60 8.68 0.06 36.97
CA PHE A 60 8.48 1.47 37.25
C PHE A 60 7.13 1.81 37.89
N LYS A 61 6.22 0.84 38.02
CA LYS A 61 4.87 1.00 38.59
C LYS A 61 4.15 2.19 37.95
N ASP A 62 3.79 3.21 38.74
CA ASP A 62 3.03 4.38 38.31
C ASP A 62 3.77 5.24 37.27
N SER A 63 5.10 5.13 37.19
CA SER A 63 5.91 5.87 36.21
C SER A 63 5.94 5.20 34.83
N ALA A 64 5.37 4.01 34.65
CA ALA A 64 5.31 3.34 33.35
C ALA A 64 4.26 3.95 32.42
N ALA A 65 3.09 4.35 32.95
CA ALA A 65 1.99 4.85 32.13
C ALA A 65 2.35 6.10 31.28
N PRO A 66 3.05 7.13 31.83
CA PRO A 66 3.48 8.28 31.02
C PRO A 66 4.48 7.91 29.91
N LEU A 67 5.29 6.87 30.09
CA LEU A 67 6.22 6.39 29.07
C LEU A 67 5.46 5.75 27.90
N MET A 68 4.45 4.93 28.22
CA MET A 68 3.61 4.27 27.21
C MET A 68 2.77 5.29 26.45
N GLU A 69 2.19 6.26 27.15
CA GLU A 69 1.46 7.35 26.52
C GLU A 69 2.34 8.15 25.55
N LYS A 70 3.59 8.47 25.94
CA LYS A 70 4.53 9.18 25.06
C LYS A 70 4.89 8.37 23.83
N ALA A 71 5.13 7.06 23.98
CA ALA A 71 5.38 6.15 22.86
C ALA A 71 4.17 6.05 21.93
N GLY A 72 2.96 5.90 22.48
CA GLY A 72 1.71 5.84 21.74
C GLY A 72 1.44 7.13 20.95
N ASN A 73 1.61 8.30 21.57
CA ASN A 73 1.45 9.59 20.89
C ASN A 73 2.47 9.77 19.75
N LYS A 74 3.71 9.27 19.92
CA LYS A 74 4.72 9.26 18.86
C LYS A 74 4.35 8.31 17.71
N LEU A 75 3.78 7.15 17.99
CA LEU A 75 3.25 6.25 16.96
C LEU A 75 2.10 6.89 16.18
N LEU A 76 1.13 7.48 16.87
CA LEU A 76 0.01 8.19 16.24
C LEU A 76 0.50 9.28 15.28
N ALA A 77 1.50 10.06 15.70
CA ALA A 77 2.13 11.08 14.86
C ALA A 77 2.88 10.45 13.66
N ALA A 78 3.69 9.40 13.92
CA ALA A 78 4.53 8.75 12.91
C ALA A 78 3.72 8.06 11.80
N PHE A 79 2.54 7.54 12.13
CA PHE A 79 1.63 6.91 11.17
C PHE A 79 0.56 7.86 10.64
N SER A 80 0.63 9.15 11.01
CA SER A 80 -0.21 10.26 10.54
C SER A 80 -1.62 9.79 10.20
N LEU A 81 -2.35 9.24 11.17
CA LEU A 81 -3.69 8.68 10.94
C LEU A 81 -4.57 9.77 10.30
N PRO A 82 -4.86 9.73 8.99
CA PRO A 82 -5.57 10.82 8.35
C PRO A 82 -7.03 10.75 8.81
N ASN A 83 -7.47 11.82 9.47
CA ASN A 83 -8.77 12.48 9.26
C ASN A 83 -10.04 11.62 9.17
N ASP A 84 -10.27 10.71 10.13
CA ASP A 84 -11.65 10.28 10.45
C ASP A 84 -12.24 11.00 11.69
N TYR A 85 -11.51 11.93 12.31
CA TYR A 85 -12.02 12.68 13.46
C TYR A 85 -11.55 14.13 13.47
N ASN A 86 -12.07 14.92 12.53
CA ASN A 86 -12.21 16.36 12.74
C ASN A 86 -13.33 16.69 13.77
N ASN A 87 -13.56 15.80 14.74
CA ASN A 87 -14.46 16.04 15.86
C ASN A 87 -14.18 15.24 17.14
N ASN A 88 -13.03 14.57 17.31
CA ASN A 88 -12.58 14.12 18.64
C ASN A 88 -11.06 13.97 18.65
N ASN A 89 -10.40 14.61 19.63
CA ASN A 89 -9.03 14.34 20.02
C ASN A 89 -8.84 12.83 20.22
N PHE A 90 -8.20 12.14 19.27
CA PHE A 90 -7.81 10.74 19.44
C PHE A 90 -6.63 10.71 20.43
N GLN A 91 -6.94 10.62 21.71
CA GLN A 91 -5.94 10.50 22.77
C GLN A 91 -5.62 9.02 23.00
N TYR A 92 -4.35 8.71 23.26
CA TYR A 92 -3.91 7.37 23.69
C TYR A 92 -4.75 6.82 24.87
N SER A 93 -5.29 7.71 25.71
CA SER A 93 -6.25 7.37 26.78
C SER A 93 -7.51 6.62 26.32
N GLN A 94 -7.84 6.64 25.02
CA GLN A 94 -8.99 5.94 24.43
C GLN A 94 -8.65 4.54 23.87
N THR A 95 -7.38 4.17 23.71
CA THR A 95 -6.97 2.84 23.21
C THR A 95 -6.71 1.82 24.31
N GLY A 96 -6.62 2.24 25.57
CA GLY A 96 -6.42 1.38 26.74
C GLY A 96 -4.95 1.07 27.01
N ASP A 97 -4.19 0.64 26.00
CA ASP A 97 -2.75 0.31 26.09
C ASP A 97 -2.02 0.41 24.72
N LEU A 98 -0.69 0.27 24.74
CA LEU A 98 0.21 0.40 23.59
C LEU A 98 0.10 -0.81 22.68
N SER A 99 -0.07 -2.01 23.25
CA SER A 99 -0.27 -3.24 22.45
C SER A 99 -1.49 -3.13 21.53
N THR A 100 -2.62 -2.65 22.05
CA THR A 100 -3.87 -2.44 21.29
C THR A 100 -3.69 -1.38 20.21
N LEU A 101 -2.94 -0.31 20.49
CA LEU A 101 -2.63 0.69 19.47
C LEU A 101 -1.76 0.10 18.35
N VAL A 102 -0.74 -0.69 18.70
CA VAL A 102 0.12 -1.36 17.73
C VAL A 102 -0.69 -2.32 16.85
N GLU A 103 -1.55 -3.16 17.43
CA GLU A 103 -2.44 -4.04 16.67
C GLU A 103 -3.35 -3.26 15.71
N LYS A 104 -3.91 -2.14 16.15
CA LYS A 104 -4.73 -1.26 15.28
C LYS A 104 -3.91 -0.66 14.14
N ILE A 105 -2.68 -0.23 14.40
CA ILE A 105 -1.78 0.29 13.36
C ILE A 105 -1.44 -0.83 12.37
N LEU A 106 -1.05 -2.01 12.85
CA LEU A 106 -0.74 -3.16 12.00
C LEU A 106 -1.92 -3.54 11.11
N LYS A 107 -3.10 -3.71 11.70
CA LYS A 107 -4.33 -4.06 10.96
C LYS A 107 -4.70 -2.99 9.93
N ARG A 108 -4.52 -1.70 10.26
CA ARG A 108 -4.79 -0.60 9.32
C ARG A 108 -3.79 -0.57 8.15
N ASN A 109 -2.56 -1.03 8.37
CA ASN A 109 -1.51 -1.06 7.36
C ASN A 109 -1.34 -2.45 6.74
N ASP A 110 -2.24 -3.40 7.02
CA ASP A 110 -2.26 -4.72 6.36
C ASP A 110 -2.67 -4.52 4.89
N PRO A 111 -1.77 -4.75 3.94
CA PRO A 111 -2.05 -4.48 2.54
C PRO A 111 -3.19 -5.33 1.98
N ILE A 112 -3.36 -6.55 2.48
CA ILE A 112 -4.46 -7.44 2.06
C ILE A 112 -5.79 -6.85 2.52
N ALA A 113 -5.86 -6.45 3.79
CA ALA A 113 -7.05 -5.81 4.34
C ALA A 113 -7.37 -4.48 3.64
N ILE A 114 -6.36 -3.68 3.29
CA ILE A 114 -6.55 -2.42 2.55
C ILE A 114 -7.18 -2.71 1.18
N LEU A 115 -6.64 -3.66 0.42
CA LEU A 115 -7.14 -3.99 -0.92
C LEU A 115 -8.57 -4.55 -0.88
N HIS A 116 -8.91 -5.39 0.10
CA HIS A 116 -10.27 -5.90 0.24
C HIS A 116 -11.30 -4.81 0.61
N ASN A 117 -10.89 -3.81 1.40
CA ASN A 117 -11.78 -2.73 1.83
C ASN A 117 -11.81 -1.54 0.85
N ALA A 118 -11.16 -1.67 -0.31
CA ALA A 118 -11.11 -0.65 -1.32
C ALA A 118 -12.49 -0.32 -1.91
N ARG A 119 -12.88 0.95 -1.81
CA ARG A 119 -14.15 1.46 -2.32
C ARG A 119 -14.05 1.75 -3.81
N ASP A 120 -15.22 1.85 -4.42
CA ASP A 120 -15.32 2.33 -5.80
C ASP A 120 -14.81 3.76 -5.88
N ARG A 121 -14.03 4.08 -6.93
CA ARG A 121 -13.35 5.38 -7.13
C ARG A 121 -12.19 5.65 -6.18
N ASP A 122 -11.72 4.65 -5.46
CA ASP A 122 -10.46 4.79 -4.74
C ASP A 122 -9.26 4.64 -5.69
N HIS A 123 -8.24 5.45 -5.43
CA HIS A 123 -6.93 5.47 -6.05
C HIS A 123 -5.89 5.19 -4.96
N PHE A 124 -5.22 4.05 -5.04
CA PHE A 124 -4.26 3.60 -4.03
C PHE A 124 -2.85 3.60 -4.58
N THR A 125 -1.90 3.94 -3.72
CA THR A 125 -0.51 3.55 -3.94
C THR A 125 -0.13 2.40 -3.03
N MET A 126 0.52 1.39 -3.60
CA MET A 126 1.16 0.30 -2.86
C MET A 126 2.65 0.29 -3.16
N SER A 127 3.48 0.74 -2.23
CA SER A 127 4.93 0.55 -2.33
C SER A 127 5.34 -0.74 -1.65
N TYR A 128 6.20 -1.51 -2.31
CA TYR A 128 6.74 -2.78 -1.82
C TYR A 128 8.26 -2.73 -1.91
N THR A 129 8.92 -3.54 -1.07
CA THR A 129 10.39 -3.57 -1.00
C THR A 129 10.96 -4.90 -1.47
N ARG A 130 10.19 -5.99 -1.36
CA ARG A 130 10.60 -7.30 -1.82
C ARG A 130 9.87 -7.68 -3.10
N LYS A 131 10.58 -8.27 -4.05
CA LYS A 131 10.04 -8.61 -5.38
C LYS A 131 8.90 -9.62 -5.33
N ASP A 132 8.84 -10.45 -4.29
CA ASP A 132 7.80 -11.46 -4.06
C ASP A 132 6.51 -10.88 -3.45
N GLU A 133 6.50 -9.64 -2.97
CA GLU A 133 5.30 -8.99 -2.42
C GLU A 133 4.32 -8.55 -3.53
N PHE A 134 4.83 -8.06 -4.66
CA PHE A 134 3.98 -7.56 -5.74
C PHE A 134 3.03 -8.62 -6.32
N PRO A 135 3.46 -9.86 -6.61
CA PRO A 135 2.55 -10.91 -7.03
C PRO A 135 1.38 -11.13 -6.06
N THR A 136 1.62 -11.11 -4.75
CA THR A 136 0.56 -11.24 -3.74
C THR A 136 -0.42 -10.07 -3.83
N LEU A 137 0.07 -8.84 -3.89
CA LEU A 137 -0.77 -7.64 -4.00
C LEU A 137 -1.61 -7.64 -5.28
N LEU A 138 -0.99 -8.01 -6.40
CA LEU A 138 -1.64 -8.12 -7.69
C LEU A 138 -2.78 -9.15 -7.63
N VAL A 139 -2.51 -10.37 -7.13
CA VAL A 139 -3.52 -11.42 -7.02
C VAL A 139 -4.67 -10.99 -6.12
N THR A 140 -4.38 -10.41 -4.94
CA THR A 140 -5.41 -9.92 -4.02
C THR A 140 -6.27 -8.84 -4.66
N PHE A 141 -5.66 -7.89 -5.36
CA PHE A 141 -6.40 -6.81 -6.02
C PHE A 141 -7.25 -7.34 -7.20
N LEU A 142 -6.75 -8.30 -7.98
CA LEU A 142 -7.51 -8.96 -9.05
C LEU A 142 -8.71 -9.75 -8.48
N GLN A 143 -8.54 -10.43 -7.35
CA GLN A 143 -9.61 -11.13 -6.64
C GLN A 143 -10.70 -10.16 -6.15
N ARG A 144 -10.32 -8.98 -5.63
CA ARG A 144 -11.28 -7.91 -5.31
C ARG A 144 -12.12 -7.53 -6.53
N GLY A 145 -11.49 -7.41 -7.70
CA GLY A 145 -12.20 -7.15 -8.95
C GLY A 145 -13.29 -8.18 -9.23
N VAL A 146 -12.96 -9.48 -9.13
CA VAL A 146 -13.92 -10.57 -9.31
C VAL A 146 -15.05 -10.53 -8.27
N GLN A 147 -14.70 -10.35 -6.98
CA GLN A 147 -15.67 -10.30 -5.88
C GLN A 147 -16.68 -9.16 -6.03
N ASN A 148 -16.24 -8.02 -6.56
CA ASN A 148 -17.07 -6.83 -6.75
C ASN A 148 -17.68 -6.72 -8.15
N ASN A 149 -17.67 -7.81 -8.93
CA ASN A 149 -18.19 -7.86 -10.31
C ASN A 149 -17.58 -6.79 -11.23
N CYS A 150 -16.30 -6.51 -11.05
CA CYS A 150 -15.55 -5.54 -11.85
C CYS A 150 -14.68 -6.25 -12.89
N LEU A 151 -14.54 -5.63 -14.07
CA LEU A 151 -13.58 -6.08 -15.08
C LEU A 151 -12.17 -5.72 -14.64
N ASN A 152 -11.28 -6.70 -14.54
CA ASN A 152 -9.88 -6.44 -14.23
C ASN A 152 -9.14 -5.89 -15.44
N VAL A 153 -8.31 -4.87 -15.24
CA VAL A 153 -7.51 -4.24 -16.28
C VAL A 153 -6.07 -4.09 -15.81
N LEU A 154 -5.13 -4.56 -16.62
CA LEU A 154 -3.70 -4.36 -16.41
C LEU A 154 -3.19 -3.30 -17.37
N VAL A 155 -2.71 -2.19 -16.82
CA VAL A 155 -2.02 -1.12 -17.55
C VAL A 155 -0.52 -1.29 -17.30
N ILE A 156 0.16 -1.92 -18.27
CA ILE A 156 1.53 -2.44 -18.15
C ILE A 156 2.37 -2.13 -19.40
N SER A 157 3.68 -2.34 -19.38
CA SER A 157 4.50 -2.16 -20.59
C SER A 157 4.32 -3.29 -21.61
N GLU A 158 4.68 -3.07 -22.87
CA GLU A 158 4.65 -4.15 -23.89
C GLU A 158 5.53 -5.34 -23.46
N ASP A 159 6.68 -5.09 -22.82
CA ASP A 159 7.51 -6.15 -22.24
C ASP A 159 6.80 -6.99 -21.18
N GLU A 160 6.09 -6.35 -20.24
CA GLU A 160 5.35 -7.04 -19.18
C GLU A 160 4.19 -7.84 -19.77
N LYS A 161 3.50 -7.27 -20.76
CA LYS A 161 2.45 -7.98 -21.51
C LYS A 161 3.01 -9.23 -22.16
N ARG A 162 4.15 -9.15 -22.86
CA ARG A 162 4.79 -10.32 -23.47
C ARG A 162 5.15 -11.39 -22.43
N LEU A 163 5.70 -10.99 -21.29
CA LEU A 163 6.03 -11.91 -20.20
C LEU A 163 4.77 -12.56 -19.62
N PHE A 164 3.72 -11.78 -19.41
CA PHE A 164 2.45 -12.26 -18.87
C PHE A 164 1.72 -13.21 -19.83
N GLU A 165 1.65 -12.86 -21.12
CA GLU A 165 1.12 -13.74 -22.16
C GLU A 165 1.95 -15.03 -22.28
N SER A 166 3.29 -14.94 -22.21
CA SER A 166 4.15 -16.12 -22.18
C SER A 166 3.90 -16.99 -20.95
N PHE A 167 3.66 -16.38 -19.78
CA PHE A 167 3.30 -17.10 -18.56
C PHE A 167 1.94 -17.78 -18.70
N LEU A 168 0.93 -17.09 -19.22
CA LEU A 168 -0.41 -17.66 -19.42
C LEU A 168 -0.40 -18.83 -20.41
N ASN A 169 0.52 -18.82 -21.38
CA ASN A 169 0.71 -19.91 -22.34
C ASN A 169 1.61 -21.04 -21.81
N SER A 170 2.15 -20.90 -20.59
CA SER A 170 2.93 -21.95 -19.92
C SER A 170 2.03 -22.96 -19.22
N SER A 171 2.58 -24.13 -18.88
CA SER A 171 1.87 -25.15 -18.09
C SER A 171 1.43 -24.65 -16.71
N GLU A 172 2.21 -23.76 -16.09
CA GLU A 172 1.85 -23.13 -14.81
C GLU A 172 0.69 -22.15 -14.99
N GLY A 173 0.75 -21.28 -16.00
CA GLY A 173 -0.34 -20.34 -16.30
C GLY A 173 -1.67 -21.05 -16.61
N HIS A 174 -1.62 -22.15 -17.35
CA HIS A 174 -2.79 -23.00 -17.61
C HIS A 174 -3.38 -23.62 -16.34
N HIS A 175 -2.54 -23.98 -15.36
CA HIS A 175 -3.00 -24.53 -14.08
C HIS A 175 -3.76 -23.49 -13.24
N TYR A 176 -3.31 -22.22 -13.24
CA TYR A 176 -3.91 -21.15 -12.45
C TYR A 176 -5.12 -20.47 -13.12
N TYR A 177 -5.09 -20.30 -14.44
CA TYR A 177 -6.06 -19.47 -15.17
C TYR A 177 -6.87 -20.22 -16.24
N GLY A 178 -6.60 -21.51 -16.45
CA GLY A 178 -7.53 -22.39 -17.16
C GLY A 178 -7.51 -22.38 -18.69
N LYS A 179 -6.73 -21.53 -19.39
CA LYS A 179 -6.31 -21.64 -20.82
C LYS A 179 -5.49 -20.45 -21.36
N SER A 180 -4.77 -20.69 -22.46
CA SER A 180 -3.98 -19.75 -23.30
C SER A 180 -4.75 -18.50 -23.72
N THR A 181 -4.20 -17.31 -23.45
CA THR A 181 -4.73 -16.02 -23.91
C THR A 181 -3.79 -15.40 -24.94
N THR A 182 -3.99 -15.72 -26.22
CA THR A 182 -3.50 -14.86 -27.29
C THR A 182 -4.52 -13.75 -27.51
N GLY A 183 -4.20 -12.54 -27.06
CA GLY A 183 -4.85 -11.27 -27.45
C GLY A 183 -6.36 -11.31 -27.71
N PHE A 184 -7.17 -11.58 -26.67
CA PHE A 184 -8.64 -11.69 -26.66
C PHE A 184 -9.18 -13.10 -26.90
N SER A 185 -9.54 -13.78 -25.81
CA SER A 185 -10.35 -15.01 -25.82
C SER A 185 -11.72 -14.73 -25.20
N ASP A 186 -12.76 -15.50 -25.57
CA ASP A 186 -14.14 -15.25 -25.14
C ASP A 186 -14.34 -15.16 -23.61
N ASP A 187 -13.43 -15.73 -22.82
CA ASP A 187 -13.44 -15.71 -21.35
C ASP A 187 -12.75 -14.50 -20.70
N ASP A 188 -12.22 -13.52 -21.47
CA ASP A 188 -11.41 -12.36 -21.02
C ASP A 188 -11.85 -11.76 -19.66
N SER A 189 -11.32 -12.31 -18.57
CA SER A 189 -11.57 -11.86 -17.18
C SER A 189 -10.59 -10.75 -16.80
N ILE A 190 -9.52 -10.59 -17.59
CA ILE A 190 -8.49 -9.58 -17.47
C ILE A 190 -8.28 -8.96 -18.86
N VAL A 191 -8.32 -7.63 -18.93
CA VAL A 191 -7.97 -6.86 -20.14
C VAL A 191 -6.58 -6.25 -19.95
N ILE A 192 -5.72 -6.37 -20.95
CA ILE A 192 -4.39 -5.74 -20.92
C ILE A 192 -4.42 -4.51 -21.84
N VAL A 193 -3.99 -3.37 -21.31
CA VAL A 193 -3.77 -2.11 -22.02
C VAL A 193 -2.30 -1.75 -21.83
N THR A 194 -1.61 -1.32 -22.88
CA THR A 194 -0.19 -1.01 -22.74
C THR A 194 0.08 0.46 -22.47
N HIS A 195 1.16 0.75 -21.74
CA HIS A 195 1.62 2.13 -21.55
C HIS A 195 1.88 2.82 -22.88
N ASP A 196 2.40 2.09 -23.87
CA ASP A 196 2.71 2.64 -25.19
C ASP A 196 1.46 3.17 -25.90
N GLU A 197 0.31 2.52 -25.70
CA GLU A 197 -0.98 2.98 -26.20
C GLU A 197 -1.44 4.28 -25.51
N LEU A 198 -1.15 4.44 -24.22
CA LEU A 198 -1.68 5.54 -23.40
C LEU A 198 -0.77 6.76 -23.37
N TYR A 199 0.54 6.54 -23.29
CA TYR A 199 1.55 7.54 -22.95
C TYR A 199 2.78 7.46 -23.87
N GLY A 200 2.92 6.40 -24.66
CA GLY A 200 4.16 6.09 -25.37
C GLY A 200 5.20 5.41 -24.49
N ASP A 201 6.39 5.23 -25.05
CA ASP A 201 7.49 4.57 -24.36
C ASP A 201 7.98 5.40 -23.16
N ILE A 202 8.30 4.73 -22.05
CA ILE A 202 8.67 5.38 -20.78
C ILE A 202 9.94 6.23 -20.87
N ASP A 203 10.88 5.88 -21.74
CA ASP A 203 12.13 6.62 -21.93
C ASP A 203 11.91 7.83 -22.86
N SER A 204 10.91 7.75 -23.74
CA SER A 204 10.49 8.86 -24.61
C SER A 204 9.43 9.79 -24.01
N PHE A 205 8.75 9.36 -22.95
CA PHE A 205 7.63 10.09 -22.34
C PHE A 205 8.06 11.50 -21.95
N SER A 206 7.20 12.49 -22.23
CA SER A 206 7.37 13.87 -21.74
C SER A 206 6.05 14.38 -21.17
N SER A 207 6.15 15.06 -20.04
CA SER A 207 5.06 15.79 -19.38
C SER A 207 4.36 16.78 -20.31
N SER A 208 5.12 17.45 -21.18
CA SER A 208 4.61 18.44 -22.13
C SER A 208 3.68 17.85 -23.20
N SER A 209 3.69 16.53 -23.40
CA SER A 209 2.83 15.81 -24.34
C SER A 209 1.68 15.06 -23.67
N LEU A 210 1.49 15.22 -22.36
CA LEU A 210 0.47 14.49 -21.63
C LEU A 210 -0.94 14.95 -22.05
N SER A 211 -1.69 14.04 -22.65
CA SER A 211 -3.10 14.21 -23.01
C SER A 211 -3.94 13.18 -22.27
N SER A 212 -5.12 13.58 -21.81
CA SER A 212 -6.10 12.65 -21.24
C SER A 212 -6.80 11.81 -22.32
N GLN A 213 -6.78 12.25 -23.58
CA GLN A 213 -7.57 11.64 -24.64
C GLN A 213 -7.26 10.16 -24.87
N PRO A 214 -5.98 9.71 -24.98
CA PRO A 214 -5.67 8.30 -25.15
C PRO A 214 -6.17 7.43 -23.99
N VAL A 215 -6.06 7.93 -22.75
CA VAL A 215 -6.58 7.26 -21.55
C VAL A 215 -8.10 7.15 -21.60
N VAL A 216 -8.79 8.24 -21.91
CA VAL A 216 -10.27 8.26 -22.00
C VAL A 216 -10.77 7.35 -23.12
N ASP A 217 -10.12 7.35 -24.28
CA ASP A 217 -10.46 6.49 -25.41
C ASP A 217 -10.29 5.01 -25.05
N SER A 218 -9.18 4.66 -24.40
CA SER A 218 -8.94 3.29 -23.95
C SER A 218 -9.94 2.86 -22.88
N LEU A 219 -10.21 3.70 -21.88
CA LEU A 219 -11.23 3.44 -20.86
C LEU A 219 -12.63 3.28 -21.45
N ASN A 220 -12.99 4.05 -22.48
CA ASN A 220 -14.26 3.89 -23.18
C ASN A 220 -14.33 2.53 -23.91
N ARG A 221 -13.24 2.09 -24.55
CA ARG A 221 -13.18 0.74 -25.16
C ARG A 221 -13.36 -0.35 -24.11
N VAL A 222 -12.64 -0.26 -22.99
CA VAL A 222 -12.74 -1.24 -21.89
C VAL A 222 -14.14 -1.22 -21.26
N LYS A 223 -14.73 -0.03 -21.06
CA LYS A 223 -16.10 0.13 -20.57
C LYS A 223 -17.12 -0.58 -21.44
N GLN A 224 -17.02 -0.49 -22.77
CA GLN A 224 -17.96 -1.19 -23.66
C GLN A 224 -17.90 -2.72 -23.44
N ARG A 225 -16.71 -3.27 -23.23
CA ARG A 225 -16.53 -4.69 -22.91
C ARG A 225 -17.08 -5.05 -21.53
N ALA A 226 -16.81 -4.22 -20.53
CA ALA A 226 -17.36 -4.38 -19.19
C ALA A 226 -18.91 -4.43 -19.23
N ILE A 227 -19.54 -3.53 -20.00
CA ILE A 227 -21.00 -3.53 -20.23
C ILE A 227 -21.47 -4.82 -20.91
N GLN A 228 -20.79 -5.26 -21.98
CA GLN A 228 -21.12 -6.50 -22.68
C GLN A 228 -21.06 -7.73 -21.74
N LYS A 229 -20.13 -7.70 -20.78
CA LYS A 229 -19.96 -8.74 -19.75
C LYS A 229 -20.77 -8.49 -18.47
N GLN A 230 -21.65 -7.47 -18.45
CA GLN A 230 -22.49 -7.12 -17.30
C GLN A 230 -21.70 -6.80 -16.02
N MET A 231 -20.50 -6.25 -16.17
CA MET A 231 -19.64 -5.82 -15.06
C MET A 231 -20.13 -4.47 -14.51
N SER A 232 -20.05 -4.31 -13.19
CA SER A 232 -20.47 -3.10 -12.47
C SER A 232 -19.43 -1.98 -12.48
N GLY A 233 -18.15 -2.32 -12.68
CA GLY A 233 -17.04 -1.38 -12.61
C GLY A 233 -15.76 -1.90 -13.27
N LEU A 234 -14.69 -1.11 -13.16
CA LEU A 234 -13.34 -1.46 -13.59
C LEU A 234 -12.40 -1.53 -12.39
N ASN A 235 -11.51 -2.52 -12.39
CA ASN A 235 -10.50 -2.72 -11.36
C ASN A 235 -9.12 -2.71 -12.03
N ILE A 236 -8.40 -1.59 -11.92
CA ILE A 236 -7.24 -1.27 -12.76
C ILE A 236 -5.96 -1.29 -11.96
N VAL A 237 -4.93 -1.97 -12.46
CA VAL A 237 -3.55 -1.87 -11.97
C VAL A 237 -2.73 -1.07 -12.97
N GLY A 238 -2.08 0.02 -12.54
CA GLY A 238 -1.30 0.90 -13.40
C GLY A 238 0.15 1.04 -12.95
N THR A 239 1.10 0.49 -13.71
CA THR A 239 2.51 0.43 -13.29
C THR A 239 3.37 1.61 -13.78
N PHE A 240 2.87 2.45 -14.71
CA PHE A 240 3.64 3.51 -15.34
C PHE A 240 4.20 4.55 -14.36
N ALA A 241 3.37 5.04 -13.44
CA ALA A 241 3.77 6.06 -12.46
C ALA A 241 4.89 5.54 -11.54
N GLY A 242 4.74 4.32 -11.00
CA GLY A 242 5.77 3.67 -10.18
C GLY A 242 7.09 3.47 -10.93
N ARG A 243 7.06 3.21 -12.24
CA ARG A 243 8.26 3.11 -13.07
C ARG A 243 8.94 4.47 -13.30
N LEU A 244 8.17 5.53 -13.57
CA LEU A 244 8.69 6.91 -13.64
C LEU A 244 9.36 7.31 -12.32
N PHE A 245 8.69 7.02 -11.20
CA PHE A 245 9.23 7.24 -9.85
C PHE A 245 10.56 6.51 -9.65
N SER A 246 10.64 5.24 -10.06
CA SER A 246 11.84 4.42 -9.96
C SER A 246 13.02 5.00 -10.74
N LYS A 247 12.76 5.62 -11.89
CA LYS A 247 13.74 6.36 -12.71
C LYS A 247 14.08 7.77 -12.20
N GLY A 248 13.51 8.21 -11.07
CA GLY A 248 13.74 9.55 -10.53
C GLY A 248 12.96 10.67 -11.24
N ARG A 249 11.98 10.30 -12.07
CA ARG A 249 11.13 11.21 -12.85
C ARG A 249 9.85 11.54 -12.08
N PHE A 250 10.02 12.20 -10.93
CA PHE A 250 8.92 12.42 -9.98
C PHE A 250 7.85 13.37 -10.51
N GLU A 251 8.23 14.42 -11.23
CA GLU A 251 7.28 15.40 -11.76
C GLU A 251 6.33 14.73 -12.77
N GLU A 252 6.87 13.92 -13.67
CA GLU A 252 6.11 13.12 -14.62
C GLU A 252 5.22 12.09 -13.93
N CYS A 253 5.76 11.40 -12.92
CA CYS A 253 4.99 10.49 -12.07
C CYS A 253 3.75 11.21 -11.49
N LEU A 254 3.94 12.38 -10.87
CA LEU A 254 2.87 13.13 -10.24
C LEU A 254 1.81 13.60 -11.25
N GLN A 255 2.20 13.91 -12.48
CA GLN A 255 1.26 14.28 -13.53
C GLN A 255 0.39 13.10 -13.98
N ILE A 256 0.98 11.91 -14.10
CA ILE A 256 0.23 10.68 -14.40
C ILE A 256 -0.76 10.37 -13.26
N GLU A 257 -0.31 10.47 -12.01
CA GLU A 257 -1.17 10.22 -10.85
C GLU A 257 -2.31 11.23 -10.74
N ASN A 258 -2.04 12.50 -11.03
CA ASN A 258 -3.08 13.52 -11.11
C ASN A 258 -4.06 13.22 -12.25
N LEU A 259 -3.59 12.83 -13.42
CA LEU A 259 -4.45 12.48 -14.55
C LEU A 259 -5.41 11.34 -14.18
N TRP A 260 -4.90 10.27 -13.57
CA TRP A 260 -5.72 9.17 -13.10
C TRP A 260 -6.70 9.60 -12.02
N HIS A 261 -6.24 10.34 -11.01
CA HIS A 261 -7.10 10.85 -9.94
C HIS A 261 -8.32 11.61 -10.50
N HIS A 262 -8.11 12.53 -11.44
CA HIS A 262 -9.22 13.27 -12.04
C HIS A 262 -10.10 12.37 -12.93
N THR A 263 -9.47 11.49 -13.70
CA THR A 263 -10.18 10.60 -14.64
C THR A 263 -11.14 9.67 -13.89
N ILE A 264 -10.70 9.02 -12.81
CA ILE A 264 -11.55 8.08 -12.07
C ILE A 264 -12.73 8.73 -11.36
N GLN A 265 -12.63 10.01 -10.98
CA GLN A 265 -13.73 10.72 -10.32
C GLN A 265 -14.82 11.11 -11.32
N GLN A 266 -14.45 11.35 -12.58
CA GLN A 266 -15.36 11.84 -13.61
C GLN A 266 -15.89 10.72 -14.51
N PHE A 267 -15.23 9.56 -14.54
CA PHE A 267 -15.64 8.47 -15.40
C PHE A 267 -16.99 7.89 -14.96
N SER A 268 -17.87 7.68 -15.94
CA SER A 268 -19.27 7.26 -15.70
C SER A 268 -19.39 5.88 -15.06
N MET A 269 -18.52 4.93 -15.43
CA MET A 269 -18.42 3.62 -14.77
C MET A 269 -17.44 3.75 -13.59
N PRO A 270 -17.74 3.18 -12.41
CA PRO A 270 -16.80 3.20 -11.29
C PRO A 270 -15.46 2.56 -11.67
N ILE A 271 -14.37 3.20 -11.30
CA ILE A 271 -13.00 2.70 -11.50
C ILE A 271 -12.29 2.71 -10.16
N THR A 272 -11.76 1.58 -9.73
CA THR A 272 -10.78 1.52 -8.63
C THR A 272 -9.40 1.28 -9.22
N VAL A 273 -8.39 2.04 -8.78
CA VAL A 273 -7.03 2.00 -9.33
C VAL A 273 -6.02 1.69 -8.24
N MET A 274 -5.12 0.74 -8.50
CA MET A 274 -3.92 0.48 -7.70
C MET A 274 -2.67 0.82 -8.51
N CYS A 275 -1.85 1.73 -7.97
CA CYS A 275 -0.54 2.11 -8.50
C CYS A 275 0.57 1.46 -7.66
N PRO A 276 1.25 0.40 -8.16
CA PRO A 276 2.35 -0.26 -7.48
C PRO A 276 3.69 0.48 -7.66
N TYR A 277 4.51 0.52 -6.60
CA TYR A 277 5.82 1.18 -6.57
C TYR A 277 6.91 0.25 -6.02
N GLU A 278 7.97 0.02 -6.80
CA GLU A 278 9.09 -0.90 -6.47
C GLU A 278 10.05 -0.38 -5.38
N LYS A 279 9.78 0.80 -4.82
CA LYS A 279 10.58 1.35 -3.73
C LYS A 279 9.70 2.20 -2.80
N PRO A 280 10.07 2.32 -1.52
CA PRO A 280 9.35 3.18 -0.58
C PRO A 280 9.31 4.62 -1.08
N ILE A 281 8.16 5.27 -0.91
CA ILE A 281 8.01 6.71 -1.15
C ILE A 281 8.61 7.48 0.04
N ASP A 282 9.62 8.28 -0.23
CA ASP A 282 10.30 9.16 0.71
C ASP A 282 9.48 10.43 1.03
N GLU A 283 9.78 11.04 2.19
CA GLU A 283 9.01 12.15 2.75
C GLU A 283 8.77 13.34 1.80
N PRO A 284 9.75 13.79 0.98
CA PRO A 284 9.51 14.87 0.01
C PRO A 284 8.41 14.55 -1.00
N HIS A 285 8.22 13.27 -1.33
CA HIS A 285 7.31 12.80 -2.37
C HIS A 285 5.97 12.26 -1.81
N ARG A 286 5.90 11.98 -0.50
CA ARG A 286 4.68 11.46 0.15
C ARG A 286 3.50 12.43 0.06
N THR A 287 3.67 13.68 0.48
CA THR A 287 2.56 14.63 0.52
C THR A 287 1.94 14.88 -0.86
N PRO A 288 2.72 15.17 -1.92
CA PRO A 288 2.15 15.37 -3.24
C PRO A 288 1.43 14.13 -3.78
N LEU A 289 2.00 12.93 -3.59
CA LEU A 289 1.34 11.69 -4.02
C LEU A 289 0.06 11.42 -3.22
N ALA A 290 0.03 11.73 -1.92
CA ALA A 290 -1.15 11.50 -1.08
C ALA A 290 -2.36 12.32 -1.55
N ILE A 291 -2.14 13.49 -2.16
CA ILE A 291 -3.21 14.31 -2.75
C ILE A 291 -3.87 13.58 -3.94
N CYS A 292 -3.10 12.82 -4.71
CA CYS A 292 -3.62 12.09 -5.87
C CYS A 292 -4.29 10.75 -5.47
N HIS A 293 -4.04 10.24 -4.27
CA HIS A 293 -4.46 8.89 -3.85
C HIS A 293 -5.46 8.94 -2.70
N ASN A 294 -6.74 9.13 -3.03
CA ASN A 294 -7.84 9.16 -2.04
C ASN A 294 -8.04 7.82 -1.30
N GLY A 295 -7.55 6.70 -1.85
CA GLY A 295 -7.48 5.40 -1.18
C GLY A 295 -6.26 5.27 -0.24
N GLY A 296 -5.36 6.25 -0.26
CA GLY A 296 -4.18 6.33 0.61
C GLY A 296 -2.88 5.84 -0.04
N LEU A 297 -1.77 6.17 0.63
CA LEU A 297 -0.43 5.69 0.32
C LEU A 297 -0.01 4.63 1.33
N HIS A 298 0.25 3.42 0.85
CA HIS A 298 0.56 2.27 1.70
C HIS A 298 1.97 1.77 1.39
N GLN A 299 2.75 1.52 2.46
CA GLN A 299 4.11 0.99 2.35
C GLN A 299 4.18 -0.37 3.03
N ILE A 300 4.70 -1.34 2.29
CA ILE A 300 4.77 -2.76 2.64
C ILE A 300 6.23 -3.17 2.76
#